data_AF-A0A765TDB1-F1
#
_entry.id   AF-A0A765TDB1-F1
#
_cell.length_a   1.000
_cell.length_b   1.000
_cell.length_c   1.000
_cell.angle_alpha   90.00
_cell.angle_beta   90.00
_cell.angle_gamma   90.00
#
_symmetry.space_group_name_H-M   'P 1'
#
loop_
_entity.id
_entity.type
_entity.pdbx_description
1 polymer ?
#
loop_
_entity_poly.entity_id
_entity_poly.type
_entity_poly.pdbx_seq_one_letter_code
_entity_poly.pdbx_strand_id
1 'polypeptide(L)'
;MITPAQQHWQNVMAQRAGRANEGVDHAARTAHEEVLYRLRLAQARLKGVQARSAKAAIKKELLPDFSGWIEGTLEADGGQQDEVIATLMVWAIDCGD
;
A
#
# COMPACT_ATOMS: atom_id res chain seq x y z
N MET A 1 -4.43 -11.70 -3.98
CA MET A 1 -4.90 -11.68 -2.59
C MET A 1 -3.85 -12.37 -1.73
N ILE A 2 -3.26 -11.61 -0.81
CA ILE A 2 -2.27 -12.09 0.17
C ILE A 2 -2.91 -12.95 1.27
N THR A 3 -2.10 -13.67 2.06
CA THR A 3 -2.62 -14.49 3.16
C THR A 3 -3.09 -13.63 4.34
N PRO A 4 -3.99 -14.12 5.21
CA PRO A 4 -4.44 -13.37 6.39
C PRO A 4 -3.29 -12.95 7.32
N ALA A 5 -2.27 -13.81 7.46
CA ALA A 5 -1.08 -13.49 8.24
C ALA A 5 -0.27 -12.34 7.62
N GLN A 6 -0.14 -12.31 6.29
CA GLN A 6 0.53 -11.22 5.58
C GLN A 6 -0.25 -9.91 5.70
N GLN A 7 -1.58 -9.96 5.62
CA GLN A 7 -2.43 -8.78 5.80
C GLN A 7 -2.31 -8.22 7.22
N HIS A 8 -2.42 -9.07 8.24
CA HIS A 8 -2.24 -8.66 9.63
C HIS A 8 -0.84 -8.07 9.86
N TRP A 9 0.20 -8.70 9.31
CA TRP A 9 1.57 -8.19 9.42
C TRP A 9 1.73 -6.81 8.78
N GLN A 10 1.19 -6.61 7.57
CA GLN A 10 1.19 -5.29 6.92
C GLN A 10 0.50 -4.23 7.77
N ASN A 11 -0.67 -4.54 8.32
CA ASN A 11 -1.44 -3.63 9.17
C ASN A 11 -0.63 -3.22 10.41
N VAL A 12 -0.10 -4.20 11.16
CA VAL A 12 0.71 -3.92 12.36
C VAL A 12 1.95 -3.09 12.02
N MET A 13 2.64 -3.38 10.92
CA MET A 13 3.84 -2.62 10.55
C MET A 13 3.52 -1.21 10.07
N ALA A 14 2.42 -1.01 9.36
CA ALA A 14 1.94 0.31 8.97
C ALA A 14 1.56 1.17 10.18
N GLN A 15 0.89 0.57 11.18
CA GLN A 15 0.60 1.26 12.45
C GLN A 15 1.87 1.73 13.15
N ARG A 16 2.89 0.87 13.22
CA ARG A 16 4.19 1.19 13.84
C ARG A 16 4.93 2.28 13.07
N ALA A 17 4.86 2.26 11.73
CA ALA A 17 5.44 3.30 10.90
C ALA A 17 4.77 4.67 11.12
N GLY A 18 3.44 4.71 11.23
CA GLY A 18 2.69 5.95 11.43
C GLY A 18 2.81 6.54 12.84
N ARG A 19 3.07 5.72 13.87
CA ARG A 19 3.24 6.17 15.26
C ARG A 19 4.67 6.57 15.64
N ALA A 20 5.59 6.67 14.68
CA ALA A 20 7.04 6.83 14.90
C ALA A 20 7.49 8.21 15.45
N ASN A 21 6.78 8.76 16.43
CA ASN A 21 7.31 9.81 17.34
C ASN A 21 8.19 9.22 18.47
N GLU A 22 8.33 7.88 18.56
CA GLU A 22 8.98 7.19 19.69
C GLU A 22 10.35 6.54 19.36
N GLY A 23 11.01 6.94 18.26
CA GLY A 23 12.35 6.47 17.89
C GLY A 23 12.39 5.65 16.60
N VAL A 24 13.59 5.21 16.20
CA VAL A 24 13.80 4.50 14.93
C VAL A 24 13.38 3.04 15.04
N ASP A 25 12.19 2.72 14.53
CA ASP A 25 11.74 1.34 14.35
C ASP A 25 12.26 0.76 13.02
N HIS A 26 13.39 0.05 13.09
CA HIS A 26 14.01 -0.58 11.91
C HIS A 26 13.09 -1.59 11.23
N ALA A 27 12.26 -2.34 11.98
CA ALA A 27 11.37 -3.32 11.39
C ALA A 27 10.24 -2.65 10.60
N ALA A 28 9.66 -1.57 11.14
CA ALA A 28 8.66 -0.77 10.44
C ALA A 28 9.22 -0.14 9.15
N ARG A 29 10.47 0.35 9.20
CA ARG A 29 11.16 0.88 8.01
C ARG A 29 11.36 -0.17 6.92
N THR A 30 11.84 -1.36 7.27
CA THR A 30 12.00 -2.46 6.32
C THR A 30 10.66 -2.90 5.73
N ALA A 31 9.60 -2.94 6.54
CA ALA A 31 8.26 -3.26 6.05
C ALA A 31 7.74 -2.21 5.05
N HIS A 32 7.97 -0.92 5.32
CA HIS A 32 7.64 0.15 4.37
C HIS A 32 8.40 0.01 3.05
N GLU A 33 9.71 -0.30 3.10
CA GLU A 33 10.52 -0.56 1.92
C GLU A 33 10.01 -1.76 1.10
N GLU A 34 9.55 -2.82 1.75
CA GLU A 34 8.93 -3.97 1.09
C GLU A 34 7.63 -3.58 0.37
N VAL A 35 6.76 -2.81 1.02
CA VAL A 35 5.50 -2.37 0.40
C VAL A 35 5.77 -1.43 -0.78
N LEU A 36 6.74 -0.51 -0.66
CA LEU A 36 7.21 0.31 -1.78
C LEU A 36 7.74 -0.53 -2.94
N TYR A 37 8.51 -1.58 -2.65
CA TYR A 37 9.00 -2.49 -3.68
C TYR A 37 7.85 -3.21 -4.41
N ARG A 38 6.84 -3.70 -3.66
CA ARG A 38 5.64 -4.31 -4.25
C ARG A 38 4.85 -3.32 -5.11
N LEU A 39 4.73 -2.07 -4.67
CA LEU A 39 4.11 -1.01 -5.46
C LEU A 39 4.85 -0.77 -6.78
N ARG A 40 6.20 -0.75 -6.76
CA ARG A 40 7.02 -0.58 -7.97
C ARG A 40 6.83 -1.74 -8.95
N LEU A 41 6.75 -2.99 -8.47
CA LEU A 41 6.44 -4.15 -9.31
C LEU A 41 5.06 -4.03 -9.95
N ALA A 42 4.06 -3.60 -9.19
CA ALA A 42 2.71 -3.37 -9.67
C ALA A 42 2.65 -2.25 -10.72
N GLN A 43 3.37 -1.14 -10.52
CA GLN A 43 3.51 -0.06 -11.50
C GLN A 43 4.21 -0.54 -12.78
N ALA A 44 5.22 -1.39 -12.68
CA ALA A 44 5.88 -2.00 -13.84
C ALA A 44 4.91 -2.86 -14.66
N ARG A 45 4.05 -3.65 -14.01
CA ARG A 45 2.98 -4.43 -14.67
C ARG A 45 2.02 -3.50 -15.43
N LEU A 46 1.62 -2.37 -14.83
CA LEU A 46 0.72 -1.40 -15.44
C LEU A 46 1.34 -0.65 -16.63
N LYS A 47 2.67 -0.44 -16.63
CA LYS A 47 3.38 0.29 -17.69
C LYS A 47 3.25 -0.39 -19.07
N GLY A 48 3.16 -1.72 -19.10
CA GLY A 48 2.98 -2.49 -20.34
C GLY A 48 1.58 -2.42 -20.96
N VAL A 49 0.60 -1.90 -20.23
CA VAL A 49 -0.80 -1.84 -20.67
C VAL A 49 -1.08 -0.47 -21.30
N GLN A 50 -1.80 -0.43 -22.42
CA GLN A 50 -2.13 0.83 -23.10
C GLN A 50 -3.55 1.31 -22.76
N ALA A 51 -4.53 0.41 -22.80
CA ALA A 51 -5.93 0.75 -22.56
C ALA A 51 -6.18 1.16 -21.10
N ARG A 52 -6.85 2.31 -20.90
CA ARG A 52 -7.16 2.84 -19.57
C ARG A 52 -8.11 1.93 -18.78
N SER A 53 -9.13 1.38 -19.43
CA SER A 53 -10.06 0.42 -18.83
C SER A 53 -9.34 -0.87 -18.38
N ALA A 54 -8.39 -1.36 -19.18
CA ALA A 54 -7.57 -2.52 -18.80
C ALA A 54 -6.65 -2.20 -17.61
N LYS A 55 -6.06 -1.00 -17.55
CA LYS A 55 -5.30 -0.55 -16.37
C LYS A 55 -6.18 -0.49 -15.12
N ALA A 56 -7.39 0.05 -15.23
CA ALA A 56 -8.33 0.12 -14.13
C ALA A 56 -8.70 -1.27 -13.59
N ALA A 57 -8.97 -2.24 -14.49
CA ALA A 57 -9.22 -3.62 -14.09
C ALA A 57 -8.05 -4.23 -13.31
N ILE A 58 -6.81 -4.04 -13.78
CA ILE A 58 -5.62 -4.54 -13.09
C ILE A 58 -5.39 -3.84 -11.75
N LYS A 59 -5.61 -2.52 -11.67
CA LYS A 59 -5.55 -1.78 -10.40
C LYS A 59 -6.54 -2.35 -9.38
N LYS A 60 -7.77 -2.64 -9.81
CA LYS A 60 -8.81 -3.26 -8.97
C LYS A 60 -8.40 -4.65 -8.46
N GLU A 61 -7.73 -5.45 -9.28
CA GLU A 61 -7.17 -6.75 -8.86
C GLU A 61 -6.05 -6.60 -7.82
N LEU A 62 -5.25 -5.54 -7.93
CA LEU A 62 -4.05 -5.32 -7.11
C LEU A 62 -4.35 -4.62 -5.78
N LEU A 63 -5.35 -3.73 -5.72
CA LEU A 63 -5.71 -2.98 -4.51
C LEU A 63 -5.89 -3.85 -3.25
N PRO A 64 -6.57 -5.02 -3.30
CA PRO A 64 -6.72 -5.89 -2.13
C PRO A 64 -5.40 -6.36 -1.51
N ASP A 65 -4.32 -6.42 -2.29
CA ASP A 65 -3.00 -6.87 -1.82
C ASP A 65 -2.29 -5.83 -0.92
N PHE A 66 -2.84 -4.62 -0.82
CA PHE A 66 -2.36 -3.52 0.02
C PHE A 66 -3.34 -3.14 1.14
N SER A 67 -4.47 -3.84 1.27
CA SER A 67 -5.52 -3.57 2.27
C SER A 67 -4.97 -3.44 3.69
N GLY A 68 -4.10 -4.37 4.11
CA GLY A 68 -3.48 -4.32 5.43
C GLY A 68 -2.67 -3.05 5.65
N TRP A 69 -1.88 -2.61 4.65
CA TRP A 69 -1.12 -1.36 4.75
C TRP A 69 -2.05 -0.13 4.83
N ILE A 70 -3.13 -0.10 4.04
CA ILE A 70 -4.13 0.97 4.08
C ILE A 70 -4.76 1.08 5.47
N GLU A 71 -5.28 -0.02 6.00
CA GLU A 71 -5.91 -0.07 7.32
C GLU A 71 -4.94 0.40 8.41
N GLY A 72 -3.73 -0.16 8.42
CA GLY A 72 -2.77 0.16 9.47
C GLY A 72 -2.25 1.59 9.41
N THR A 73 -2.06 2.17 8.22
CA THR A 73 -1.65 3.58 8.10
C THR A 73 -2.77 4.53 8.55
N LEU A 74 -4.03 4.22 8.23
CA LEU A 74 -5.18 5.01 8.68
C LEU A 74 -5.40 4.89 10.20
N GLU A 75 -5.28 3.68 10.77
CA GLU A 75 -5.40 3.44 12.22
C GLU A 75 -4.26 4.05 13.04
N ALA A 76 -3.11 4.31 12.42
CA ALA A 76 -2.00 4.97 13.09
C ALA A 76 -2.31 6.42 13.48
N ASP A 77 -3.18 7.09 12.70
CA ASP A 77 -3.57 8.51 12.84
C ASP A 77 -2.37 9.46 13.03
N GLY A 78 -1.24 9.14 12.39
CA GLY A 78 0.03 9.83 12.58
C GLY A 78 0.20 11.13 11.79
N GLY A 79 -0.72 11.43 10.86
CA GLY A 79 -0.67 12.61 9.98
C GLY A 79 0.50 12.66 8.98
N GLN A 80 1.39 11.67 9.01
CA GLN A 80 2.57 11.60 8.14
C GLN A 80 2.17 11.23 6.70
N GLN A 81 2.84 11.85 5.72
CA GLN A 81 2.66 11.49 4.31
C GLN A 81 3.25 10.10 4.00
N ASP A 82 2.46 9.26 3.34
CA ASP A 82 2.82 7.94 2.86
C ASP A 82 2.61 7.88 1.33
N GLU A 83 3.70 7.65 0.58
CA GLU A 83 3.71 7.58 -0.88
C GLU A 83 2.86 6.43 -1.42
N VAL A 84 2.83 5.31 -0.70
CA VAL A 84 2.03 4.14 -1.07
C VAL A 84 0.55 4.51 -0.99
N ILE A 85 0.11 5.10 0.13
CA ILE A 85 -1.28 5.52 0.31
C ILE A 85 -1.70 6.51 -0.77
N ALA A 86 -0.90 7.55 -1.02
CA ALA A 86 -1.21 8.55 -2.04
C ALA A 86 -1.37 7.92 -3.44
N THR A 87 -0.52 6.93 -3.78
CA THR A 87 -0.60 6.23 -5.06
C THR A 87 -1.85 5.34 -5.14
N LEU A 88 -2.17 4.61 -4.07
CA LEU A 88 -3.33 3.71 -4.02
C LEU A 88 -4.65 4.50 -4.08
N MET A 89 -4.71 5.70 -3.51
CA MET A 89 -5.88 6.59 -3.65
C MET A 89 -6.16 6.95 -5.10
N VAL A 90 -5.14 7.28 -5.89
CA VAL A 90 -5.30 7.55 -7.34
C VAL A 90 -5.81 6.29 -8.05
N TRP A 91 -5.37 5.10 -7.62
CA TRP A 91 -5.82 3.85 -8.20
C TRP A 91 -7.29 3.56 -7.87
N ALA A 92 -7.73 3.81 -6.64
CA ALA A 92 -9.14 3.69 -6.25
C ALA A 92 -10.04 4.55 -7.15
N ILE A 93 -9.67 5.83 -7.35
CA ILE A 93 -10.37 6.76 -8.25
C ILE A 93 -10.45 6.21 -9.69
N ASP A 94 -9.33 5.68 -10.22
CA ASP A 94 -9.33 5.09 -11.56
C ASP A 94 -10.22 3.83 -11.68
N CYS A 95 -10.48 3.13 -10.59
CA CYS A 95 -11.35 1.96 -10.54
C CYS A 95 -12.83 2.32 -10.36
N GLY A 96 -13.15 3.57 -10.05
CA GLY A 96 -14.50 4.02 -9.71
C GLY A 96 -14.93 3.66 -8.30
N ASP A 97 -13.97 3.46 -7.38
CA ASP A 97 -14.18 3.52 -5.93
C ASP A 97 -14.07 4.96 -5.42
#